data_AF-A0A948XQI6-F1
#
_entry.id   AF-A0A948XQI6-F1
#
_cell.length_a   1.000
_cell.length_b   1.000
_cell.length_c   1.000
_cell.angle_alpha   90.00
_cell.angle_beta   90.00
_cell.angle_gamma   90.00
#
_symmetry.space_group_name_H-M   'P 1'
#
loop_
_entity.id
_entity.type
_entity.pdbx_description
1 polymer ?
#
loop_
_entity_poly.entity_id
_entity_poly.type
_entity_poly.pdbx_seq_one_letter_code
_entity_poly.pdbx_strand_id
1 'polypeptide(L)'
;MCAWDLEQERIRLENTLNNTALDFCATFMTVNELNSFAQSHPDNVRLETISTFDRILRDLKYLKQTQSIFLYRAAANALASIIVNNTDSSLSLPAISALKNILNTGMDANHRAAAEAMGSLPLFINGPKIDEERTEVIPSVKWEELLMRNSFNLSHPPVMIGRSLVSAIAGDGKLLVLKLALSKNSIESLNREALWMKYLSSNGNSFSVEFRIPSPLKINGSYLFRLKDTHAIRQQNAAFNHENSYAICFIAHNDYFTYPNTHKKERQLGKEKFREVIFNNAWLLGKLTSMGIVHSAPIPLFHNRVQRNRREDQGFYEWPRGGRLDAWLHSCRYPNFGPTGIRDFEHLITFESTSQKLYEYMGSHILSILLVIGSYFRNHEAERFGLDEQGKPVDARRLFDKSFFKELIQGVFYKYYNGFVGRNFNGDAPFDFDELAQRMIEEMGVDRHMEEMLRAADQTEMTDMEFREFLLDRGYSEEKIEKLKKGEKDISILTGPHLGGFNDRISLPELIKFLETASAYCIAGKYWEEKFPMN
;
A
#
# COMPACT_ATOMS: atom_id res chain seq x y z
N MET A 1 -23.39 29.03 -44.09
CA MET A 1 -22.86 28.24 -42.96
C MET A 1 -24.03 27.95 -42.03
N CYS A 2 -24.52 26.72 -42.01
CA CYS A 2 -25.59 26.31 -41.10
C CYS A 2 -25.01 26.36 -39.68
N ALA A 3 -25.59 27.14 -38.78
CA ALA A 3 -25.22 27.06 -37.38
C ALA A 3 -25.58 25.65 -36.90
N TRP A 4 -24.57 24.83 -36.60
CA TRP A 4 -24.77 23.50 -36.05
C TRP A 4 -25.51 23.66 -34.73
N ASP A 5 -26.73 23.12 -34.64
CA ASP A 5 -27.51 23.20 -33.41
C ASP A 5 -26.96 22.18 -32.40
N LEU A 6 -26.11 22.67 -31.50
CA LEU A 6 -25.46 21.87 -30.46
C LEU A 6 -26.49 21.17 -29.55
N GLU A 7 -27.65 21.79 -29.34
CA GLU A 7 -28.70 21.21 -28.50
C GLU A 7 -29.37 20.02 -29.19
N GLN A 8 -29.64 20.13 -30.50
CA GLN A 8 -30.18 19.02 -31.28
C GLN A 8 -29.19 17.86 -31.38
N GLU A 9 -27.89 18.15 -31.51
CA GLU A 9 -26.86 17.10 -31.55
C GLU A 9 -26.77 16.35 -30.22
N ARG A 10 -26.80 17.06 -29.08
CA ARG A 10 -26.87 16.45 -27.75
C ARG A 10 -28.09 15.53 -27.61
N ILE A 11 -29.28 16.04 -27.93
CA ILE A 11 -30.54 15.30 -27.86
C ILE A 11 -30.51 14.06 -28.77
N ARG A 12 -29.93 14.17 -29.98
CA ARG A 12 -29.77 13.04 -30.91
C ARG A 12 -28.92 11.93 -30.30
N LEU A 13 -27.77 12.27 -29.72
CA LEU A 13 -26.85 11.31 -29.11
C LEU A 13 -27.50 10.62 -27.89
N GLU A 14 -28.14 11.38 -27.02
CA GLU A 14 -28.87 10.86 -25.85
C GLU A 14 -30.01 9.92 -26.26
N ASN A 15 -30.84 10.33 -27.21
CA ASN A 15 -31.95 9.51 -27.70
C ASN A 15 -31.46 8.23 -28.38
N THR A 16 -30.35 8.29 -29.11
CA THR A 16 -29.75 7.11 -29.75
C THR A 16 -29.34 6.07 -28.72
N LEU A 17 -28.70 6.50 -27.62
CA LEU A 17 -28.36 5.62 -26.52
C LEU A 17 -29.62 5.13 -25.78
N ASN A 18 -30.61 6.00 -25.56
CA ASN A 18 -31.78 5.73 -24.73
C ASN A 18 -32.85 4.85 -25.37
N ASN A 19 -33.08 4.99 -26.68
CA ASN A 19 -34.25 4.44 -27.35
C ASN A 19 -33.94 3.35 -28.38
N THR A 20 -32.66 3.07 -28.68
CA THR A 20 -32.27 2.08 -29.70
C THR A 20 -31.55 0.89 -29.06
N ALA A 21 -31.93 -0.33 -29.48
CA ALA A 21 -31.21 -1.55 -29.14
C ALA A 21 -29.91 -1.64 -29.96
N LEU A 22 -28.92 -0.84 -29.57
CA LEU A 22 -27.60 -0.80 -30.21
C LEU A 22 -26.75 -2.02 -29.80
N ASP A 23 -25.96 -2.52 -30.75
CA ASP A 23 -24.89 -3.46 -30.44
C ASP A 23 -23.77 -2.78 -29.63
N PHE A 24 -22.78 -3.56 -29.21
CA PHE A 24 -21.67 -3.07 -28.38
C PHE A 24 -20.86 -1.97 -29.08
N CYS A 25 -20.51 -2.16 -30.35
CA CYS A 25 -19.66 -1.23 -31.09
C CYS A 25 -20.37 0.11 -31.31
N ALA A 26 -21.64 0.07 -31.75
CA ALA A 26 -22.44 1.27 -31.94
C ALA A 26 -22.62 2.04 -30.61
N THR A 27 -22.90 1.32 -29.52
CA THR A 27 -23.02 1.94 -28.18
C THR A 27 -21.71 2.58 -27.75
N PHE A 28 -20.59 1.89 -27.93
CA PHE A 28 -19.27 2.40 -27.59
C PHE A 28 -18.91 3.66 -28.38
N MET A 29 -19.17 3.68 -29.68
CA MET A 29 -18.94 4.87 -30.51
C MET A 29 -19.82 6.04 -30.07
N THR A 30 -21.13 5.83 -29.88
CA THR A 30 -22.05 6.90 -29.46
C THR A 30 -21.74 7.42 -28.05
N VAL A 31 -21.31 6.57 -27.11
CA VAL A 31 -20.83 7.03 -25.78
C VAL A 31 -19.60 7.91 -25.91
N ASN A 32 -18.64 7.56 -26.78
CA ASN A 32 -17.46 8.39 -27.01
C ASN A 32 -17.80 9.72 -27.72
N GLU A 33 -18.76 9.71 -28.65
CA GLU A 33 -19.27 10.93 -29.28
C GLU A 33 -19.92 11.86 -28.25
N LEU A 34 -20.78 11.34 -27.39
CA LEU A 34 -21.42 12.12 -26.32
C LEU A 34 -20.41 12.63 -25.28
N ASN A 35 -19.40 11.82 -24.93
CA ASN A 35 -18.31 12.26 -24.06
C ASN A 35 -17.50 13.40 -24.70
N SER A 36 -17.13 13.27 -25.97
CA SER A 36 -16.41 14.31 -26.71
C SER A 36 -17.24 15.59 -26.82
N PHE A 37 -18.55 15.46 -27.02
CA PHE A 37 -19.49 16.58 -26.99
C PHE A 37 -19.48 17.27 -25.62
N ALA A 38 -19.63 16.52 -24.52
CA ALA A 38 -19.66 17.07 -23.17
C ALA A 38 -18.33 17.76 -22.76
N GLN A 39 -17.20 17.28 -23.27
CA GLN A 39 -15.90 17.93 -23.06
C GLN A 39 -15.75 19.22 -23.87
N SER A 40 -16.24 19.23 -25.11
CA SER A 40 -16.11 20.39 -26.02
C SER A 40 -17.13 21.49 -25.73
N HIS A 41 -18.30 21.13 -25.18
CA HIS A 41 -19.42 22.03 -24.93
C HIS A 41 -20.02 21.81 -23.53
N PRO A 42 -19.24 22.06 -22.44
CA PRO A 42 -19.70 21.80 -21.07
C PRO A 42 -20.98 22.56 -20.70
N ASP A 43 -21.17 23.78 -21.22
CA ASP A 43 -22.36 24.62 -20.98
C ASP A 43 -23.65 24.03 -21.57
N ASN A 44 -23.54 23.07 -22.49
CA ASN A 44 -24.68 22.37 -23.11
C ASN A 44 -25.03 21.07 -22.39
N VAL A 45 -24.23 20.61 -21.42
CA VAL A 45 -24.53 19.39 -20.65
C VAL A 45 -25.78 19.61 -19.79
N ARG A 46 -26.64 18.59 -19.68
CA ARG A 46 -27.86 18.61 -18.86
C ARG A 46 -27.96 17.38 -17.97
N LEU A 47 -28.98 17.34 -17.10
CA LEU A 47 -29.26 16.19 -16.22
C LEU A 47 -29.59 14.92 -17.03
N GLU A 48 -30.17 15.08 -18.22
CA GLU A 48 -30.46 14.00 -19.16
C GLU A 48 -29.17 13.36 -19.69
N THR A 49 -28.13 14.17 -19.91
CA THR A 49 -26.80 13.68 -20.30
C THR A 49 -26.21 12.79 -19.21
N ILE A 50 -26.27 13.25 -17.94
CA ILE A 50 -25.81 12.49 -16.77
C ILE A 50 -26.60 11.19 -16.62
N SER A 51 -27.93 11.27 -16.73
CA SER A 51 -28.83 10.10 -16.64
C SER A 51 -28.55 9.08 -17.73
N THR A 52 -28.18 9.53 -18.93
CA THR A 52 -27.80 8.66 -20.05
C THR A 52 -26.52 7.88 -19.71
N PHE A 53 -25.48 8.54 -19.19
CA PHE A 53 -24.26 7.85 -18.75
C PHE A 53 -24.49 6.92 -17.55
N ASP A 54 -25.27 7.33 -16.54
CA ASP A 54 -25.62 6.48 -15.39
C ASP A 54 -26.32 5.20 -15.86
N ARG A 55 -27.28 5.32 -16.78
CA ARG A 55 -27.96 4.16 -17.36
C ARG A 55 -26.99 3.21 -18.05
N ILE A 56 -26.05 3.72 -18.84
CA ILE A 56 -25.02 2.89 -19.48
C ILE A 56 -24.17 2.15 -18.45
N LEU A 57 -23.78 2.79 -17.35
CA LEU A 57 -22.99 2.14 -16.28
C LEU A 57 -23.76 1.04 -15.53
N ARG A 58 -25.08 1.19 -15.41
CA ARG A 58 -25.98 0.19 -14.79
C ARG A 58 -26.36 -0.93 -15.75
N ASP A 59 -26.18 -0.73 -17.04
CA ASP A 59 -26.60 -1.68 -18.06
C ASP A 59 -25.66 -2.89 -18.12
N LEU A 60 -26.13 -4.01 -17.60
CA LEU A 60 -25.35 -5.25 -17.52
C LEU A 60 -25.31 -6.03 -18.84
N LYS A 61 -26.03 -5.58 -19.90
CA LYS A 61 -26.10 -6.33 -21.17
C LYS A 61 -24.73 -6.57 -21.80
N TYR A 62 -23.77 -5.68 -21.55
CA TYR A 62 -22.44 -5.72 -22.15
C TYR A 62 -21.38 -6.42 -21.29
N LEU A 63 -21.70 -6.84 -20.05
CA LEU A 63 -20.70 -7.39 -19.12
C LEU A 63 -19.89 -8.56 -19.72
N LYS A 64 -20.54 -9.43 -20.49
CA LYS A 64 -19.92 -10.63 -21.09
C LYS A 64 -18.99 -10.31 -22.27
N GLN A 65 -18.96 -9.08 -22.76
CA GLN A 65 -18.04 -8.67 -23.82
C GLN A 65 -16.63 -8.52 -23.25
N THR A 66 -15.62 -9.09 -23.93
CA THR A 66 -14.21 -8.99 -23.52
C THR A 66 -13.73 -7.55 -23.32
N GLN A 67 -14.31 -6.62 -24.08
CA GLN A 67 -13.97 -5.20 -24.09
C GLN A 67 -14.94 -4.32 -23.29
N SER A 68 -15.84 -4.91 -22.50
CA SER A 68 -16.88 -4.18 -21.74
C SER A 68 -16.32 -3.09 -20.83
N ILE A 69 -15.14 -3.31 -20.25
CA ILE A 69 -14.43 -2.32 -19.42
C ILE A 69 -14.19 -0.99 -20.14
N PHE A 70 -13.93 -0.99 -21.45
CA PHE A 70 -13.67 0.25 -22.20
C PHE A 70 -14.94 1.10 -22.35
N LEU A 71 -16.09 0.45 -22.57
CA LEU A 71 -17.37 1.14 -22.62
C LEU A 71 -17.72 1.78 -21.28
N TYR A 72 -17.61 1.02 -20.19
CA TYR A 72 -17.91 1.57 -18.86
C TYR A 72 -16.91 2.64 -18.45
N ARG A 73 -15.61 2.51 -18.79
CA ARG A 73 -14.62 3.57 -18.58
C ARG A 73 -14.97 4.84 -19.35
N ALA A 74 -15.40 4.73 -20.61
CA ALA A 74 -15.80 5.90 -21.39
C ALA A 74 -16.96 6.66 -20.73
N ALA A 75 -18.01 5.94 -20.28
CA ALA A 75 -19.13 6.55 -19.57
C ALA A 75 -18.74 7.13 -18.20
N ALA A 76 -17.93 6.41 -17.41
CA ALA A 76 -17.48 6.88 -16.10
C ALA A 76 -16.56 8.11 -16.21
N ASN A 77 -15.65 8.12 -17.18
CA ASN A 77 -14.79 9.27 -17.45
C ASN A 77 -15.60 10.48 -17.94
N ALA A 78 -16.67 10.28 -18.71
CA ALA A 78 -17.56 11.37 -19.09
C ALA A 78 -18.21 12.02 -17.86
N LEU A 79 -18.70 11.22 -16.91
CA LEU A 79 -19.22 11.73 -15.64
C LEU A 79 -18.13 12.46 -14.84
N ALA A 80 -16.91 11.93 -14.78
CA ALA A 80 -15.78 12.60 -14.12
C ALA A 80 -15.45 13.95 -14.79
N SER A 81 -15.45 14.03 -16.12
CA SER A 81 -15.25 15.27 -16.86
C SER A 81 -16.36 16.30 -16.57
N ILE A 82 -17.62 15.86 -16.48
CA ILE A 82 -18.74 16.72 -16.08
C ILE A 82 -18.51 17.24 -14.65
N ILE A 83 -18.09 16.37 -13.72
CA ILE A 83 -17.75 16.78 -12.35
C ILE A 83 -16.66 17.86 -12.36
N VAL A 84 -15.63 17.72 -13.20
CA VAL A 84 -14.48 18.63 -13.25
C VAL A 84 -14.81 19.97 -13.91
N ASN A 85 -15.51 19.97 -15.03
CA ASN A 85 -15.71 21.16 -15.86
C ASN A 85 -16.82 22.09 -15.37
N ASN A 86 -17.75 21.62 -14.53
CA ASN A 86 -18.83 22.45 -14.01
C ASN A 86 -18.43 23.18 -12.74
N THR A 87 -18.74 24.48 -12.65
CA THR A 87 -18.35 25.33 -11.51
C THR A 87 -19.32 25.28 -10.33
N ASP A 88 -20.58 24.90 -10.57
CA ASP A 88 -21.59 24.74 -9.54
C ASP A 88 -21.89 23.27 -9.22
N SER A 89 -22.61 23.06 -8.13
CA SER A 89 -22.94 21.71 -7.65
C SER A 89 -24.13 21.06 -8.37
N SER A 90 -24.85 21.79 -9.25
CA SER A 90 -26.11 21.32 -9.83
C SER A 90 -25.96 20.11 -10.75
N LEU A 91 -24.86 20.06 -11.52
CA LEU A 91 -24.49 18.92 -12.37
C LEU A 91 -23.42 18.03 -11.72
N SER A 92 -22.51 18.59 -10.93
CA SER A 92 -21.47 17.82 -10.25
C SER A 92 -22.04 16.85 -9.19
N LEU A 93 -23.09 17.24 -8.44
CA LEU A 93 -23.71 16.37 -7.43
C LEU A 93 -24.41 15.14 -8.05
N PRO A 94 -25.26 15.28 -9.08
CA PRO A 94 -25.85 14.11 -9.75
C PRO A 94 -24.79 13.21 -10.39
N ALA A 95 -23.77 13.79 -11.04
CA ALA A 95 -22.72 13.01 -11.69
C ALA A 95 -21.87 12.20 -10.69
N ILE A 96 -21.46 12.81 -9.56
CA ILE A 96 -20.73 12.07 -8.52
C ILE A 96 -21.63 11.04 -7.82
N SER A 97 -22.92 11.34 -7.66
CA SER A 97 -23.88 10.39 -7.10
C SER A 97 -24.07 9.17 -8.01
N ALA A 98 -24.10 9.35 -9.33
CA ALA A 98 -24.16 8.25 -10.29
C ALA A 98 -22.96 7.31 -10.12
N LEU A 99 -21.73 7.85 -10.09
CA LEU A 99 -20.52 7.04 -9.87
C LEU A 99 -20.55 6.32 -8.51
N LYS A 100 -20.93 7.01 -7.42
CA LYS A 100 -21.05 6.40 -6.08
C LYS A 100 -22.06 5.26 -6.05
N ASN A 101 -23.19 5.40 -6.74
CA ASN A 101 -24.20 4.36 -6.80
C ASN A 101 -23.68 3.08 -7.47
N ILE A 102 -22.87 3.21 -8.53
CA ILE A 102 -22.22 2.05 -9.17
C ILE A 102 -21.26 1.34 -8.22
N LEU A 103 -20.49 2.11 -7.42
CA LEU A 103 -19.58 1.54 -6.42
C LEU A 103 -20.31 0.72 -5.35
N ASN A 104 -21.55 1.10 -5.02
CA ASN A 104 -22.37 0.40 -4.02
C ASN A 104 -22.96 -0.92 -4.54
N THR A 105 -23.15 -1.08 -5.85
CA THR A 105 -23.96 -2.17 -6.41
C THR A 105 -23.21 -3.19 -7.27
N GLY A 106 -21.98 -2.90 -7.74
CA GLY A 106 -21.24 -3.77 -8.67
C GLY A 106 -20.06 -4.54 -8.06
N MET A 107 -19.66 -5.65 -8.69
CA MET A 107 -18.36 -6.31 -8.48
C MET A 107 -17.56 -6.50 -9.79
N ASP A 108 -18.01 -5.87 -10.87
CA ASP A 108 -17.55 -6.15 -12.23
C ASP A 108 -16.85 -4.95 -12.89
N ALA A 109 -16.67 -5.01 -14.20
CA ALA A 109 -15.99 -3.98 -14.99
C ALA A 109 -16.56 -2.56 -14.80
N ASN A 110 -17.86 -2.42 -14.54
CA ASN A 110 -18.49 -1.12 -14.27
C ASN A 110 -18.07 -0.52 -12.93
N HIS A 111 -17.95 -1.34 -11.88
CA HIS A 111 -17.44 -0.92 -10.57
C HIS A 111 -16.01 -0.37 -10.71
N ARG A 112 -15.14 -1.15 -11.35
CA ARG A 112 -13.74 -0.73 -11.60
C ARG A 112 -13.67 0.57 -12.40
N ALA A 113 -14.47 0.70 -13.46
CA ALA A 113 -14.52 1.92 -14.26
C ALA A 113 -14.94 3.15 -13.43
N ALA A 114 -15.96 3.01 -12.59
CA ALA A 114 -16.39 4.09 -11.71
C ALA A 114 -15.33 4.44 -10.64
N ALA A 115 -14.68 3.43 -10.07
CA ALA A 115 -13.64 3.62 -9.06
C ALA A 115 -12.41 4.33 -9.64
N GLU A 116 -11.94 3.92 -10.81
CA GLU A 116 -10.83 4.56 -11.52
C GLU A 116 -11.16 6.00 -11.94
N ALA A 117 -12.37 6.26 -12.44
CA ALA A 117 -12.82 7.60 -12.80
C ALA A 117 -12.88 8.54 -11.58
N MET A 118 -13.47 8.09 -10.47
CA MET A 118 -13.49 8.84 -9.21
C MET A 118 -12.09 9.00 -8.61
N GLY A 119 -11.26 7.96 -8.66
CA GLY A 119 -9.88 7.96 -8.20
C GLY A 119 -8.93 8.82 -9.06
N SER A 120 -9.39 9.27 -10.21
CA SER A 120 -8.62 10.14 -11.12
C SER A 120 -9.06 11.60 -11.08
N LEU A 121 -10.01 11.97 -10.19
CA LEU A 121 -10.40 13.37 -10.02
C LEU A 121 -9.18 14.23 -9.62
N PRO A 122 -8.98 15.40 -10.24
CA PRO A 122 -7.76 16.18 -10.09
C PRO A 122 -7.68 16.85 -8.72
N LEU A 123 -6.62 16.56 -7.97
CA LEU A 123 -6.39 17.14 -6.64
C LEU A 123 -5.24 18.15 -6.66
N PHE A 124 -5.33 19.19 -5.84
CA PHE A 124 -4.26 20.18 -5.65
C PHE A 124 -3.28 19.75 -4.55
N ILE A 125 -2.75 18.53 -4.64
CA ILE A 125 -1.79 17.97 -3.68
C ILE A 125 -0.39 17.98 -4.30
N ASN A 126 0.50 18.80 -3.71
CA ASN A 126 1.91 18.81 -4.04
C ASN A 126 2.71 18.45 -2.78
N GLY A 127 3.66 17.53 -2.92
CA GLY A 127 4.54 17.17 -1.83
C GLY A 127 5.53 18.29 -1.49
N PRO A 128 6.15 18.22 -0.30
CA PRO A 128 7.14 19.20 0.10
C PRO A 128 8.47 18.99 -0.62
N LYS A 129 9.19 20.08 -0.84
CA LYS A 129 10.60 20.01 -1.23
C LYS A 129 11.44 19.70 0.00
N ILE A 130 12.19 18.61 -0.08
CA ILE A 130 13.17 18.24 0.95
C ILE A 130 14.52 18.69 0.42
N ASP A 131 15.08 19.72 1.05
CA ASP A 131 16.41 20.21 0.70
C ASP A 131 17.45 19.13 0.96
N GLU A 132 18.04 18.59 -0.12
CA GLU A 132 19.15 17.66 -0.02
C GLU A 132 20.37 18.41 0.51
N GLU A 133 20.62 18.31 1.82
CA GLU A 133 21.87 18.75 2.41
C GLU A 133 23.00 17.84 1.88
N ARG A 134 23.63 18.25 0.76
CA ARG A 134 24.84 17.59 0.24
C ARG A 134 26.00 17.94 1.14
N THR A 135 26.56 16.92 1.80
CA THR A 135 27.80 17.07 2.56
C THR A 135 28.96 16.77 1.62
N GLU A 136 29.82 17.75 1.33
CA GLU A 136 30.99 17.57 0.45
C GLU A 136 31.99 16.55 1.01
N VAL A 137 32.07 16.42 2.34
CA VAL A 137 32.95 15.49 3.05
C VAL A 137 32.15 14.67 4.05
N ILE A 138 31.99 13.37 3.81
CA ILE A 138 31.36 12.46 4.76
C ILE A 138 32.31 12.24 5.95
N PRO A 139 31.97 12.68 7.17
CA PRO A 139 32.83 12.53 8.33
C PRO A 139 32.98 11.06 8.68
N SER A 140 34.11 10.74 9.32
CA SER A 140 34.39 9.38 9.73
C SER A 140 34.76 9.32 11.21
N VAL A 141 34.01 8.54 11.97
CA VAL A 141 33.92 8.59 13.44
C VAL A 141 34.05 7.19 14.04
N LYS A 142 34.56 7.08 15.27
CA LYS A 142 34.53 5.83 16.05
C LYS A 142 33.23 5.71 16.85
N TRP A 143 32.82 4.49 17.17
CA TRP A 143 31.63 4.26 17.99
C TRP A 143 31.73 4.93 19.36
N GLU A 144 32.87 4.80 20.03
CA GLU A 144 33.14 5.38 21.35
C GLU A 144 33.14 6.90 21.30
N GLU A 145 33.66 7.47 20.22
CA GLU A 145 33.67 8.92 19.98
C GLU A 145 32.25 9.46 19.81
N LEU A 146 31.36 8.72 19.14
CA LEU A 146 29.95 9.06 19.01
C LEU A 146 29.25 9.07 20.37
N LEU A 147 29.50 8.06 21.21
CA LEU A 147 28.92 7.97 22.56
C LEU A 147 29.42 9.11 23.47
N MET A 148 30.73 9.33 23.52
CA MET A 148 31.35 10.36 24.36
C MET A 148 30.88 11.76 23.98
N ARG A 149 30.87 12.10 22.69
CA ARG A 149 30.51 13.45 22.21
C ARG A 149 29.06 13.82 22.52
N ASN A 150 28.17 12.85 22.53
CA ASN A 150 26.75 13.06 22.80
C ASN A 150 26.37 12.73 24.25
N SER A 151 27.35 12.42 25.12
CA SER A 151 27.14 12.04 26.52
C SER A 151 26.13 10.90 26.70
N PHE A 152 26.11 9.93 25.77
CA PHE A 152 25.21 8.78 25.86
C PHE A 152 25.77 7.75 26.82
N ASN A 153 24.99 7.43 27.85
CA ASN A 153 25.26 6.31 28.72
C ASN A 153 24.30 5.17 28.38
N LEU A 154 24.83 4.03 27.95
CA LEU A 154 24.03 2.91 27.45
C LEU A 154 23.67 1.97 28.60
N SER A 155 22.41 1.55 28.65
CA SER A 155 21.94 0.60 29.69
C SER A 155 22.41 -0.83 29.44
N HIS A 156 22.60 -1.19 28.16
CA HIS A 156 22.96 -2.54 27.72
C HIS A 156 23.85 -2.47 26.48
N PRO A 157 24.63 -3.52 26.19
CA PRO A 157 25.34 -3.65 24.92
C PRO A 157 24.36 -3.51 23.74
N PRO A 158 24.80 -2.91 22.63
CA PRO A 158 23.94 -2.74 21.48
C PRO A 158 23.59 -4.08 20.82
N VAL A 159 22.38 -4.18 20.28
CA VAL A 159 21.86 -5.36 19.57
C VAL A 159 21.57 -5.03 18.11
N MET A 160 21.77 -6.00 17.22
CA MET A 160 21.42 -5.84 15.80
C MET A 160 19.94 -6.16 15.58
N ILE A 161 19.21 -5.23 14.97
CA ILE A 161 17.84 -5.40 14.49
C ILE A 161 17.83 -5.07 12.99
N GLY A 162 17.77 -6.12 12.16
CA GLY A 162 17.98 -5.99 10.72
C GLY A 162 19.35 -5.38 10.43
N ARG A 163 19.37 -4.21 9.81
CA ARG A 163 20.60 -3.42 9.54
C ARG A 163 20.85 -2.27 10.50
N SER A 164 20.15 -2.25 11.63
CA SER A 164 20.30 -1.20 12.65
C SER A 164 20.95 -1.77 13.90
N LEU A 165 21.96 -1.07 14.42
CA LEU A 165 22.53 -1.31 15.73
C LEU A 165 21.77 -0.43 16.74
N VAL A 166 21.18 -1.06 17.76
CA VAL A 166 20.22 -0.42 18.67
C VAL A 166 20.67 -0.60 20.12
N SER A 167 20.67 0.46 20.91
CA SER A 167 20.91 0.38 22.36
C SER A 167 20.00 1.33 23.14
N ALA A 168 19.60 0.91 24.33
CA ALA A 168 18.80 1.74 25.23
C ALA A 168 19.69 2.77 25.95
N ILE A 169 19.25 4.04 25.95
CA ILE A 169 19.90 5.12 26.68
C ILE A 169 19.42 5.07 28.14
N ALA A 170 20.34 5.07 29.09
CA ALA A 170 20.05 4.96 30.52
C ALA A 170 19.16 6.10 31.03
N GLY A 171 18.06 5.74 31.69
CA GLY A 171 17.17 6.67 32.39
C GLY A 171 16.22 7.50 31.51
N ASP A 172 16.25 7.38 30.18
CA ASP A 172 15.55 8.29 29.26
C ASP A 172 14.39 7.64 28.48
N GLY A 173 14.19 6.32 28.59
CA GLY A 173 13.13 5.62 27.82
C GLY A 173 13.31 5.69 26.30
N LYS A 174 14.53 6.03 25.85
CA LYS A 174 14.89 6.22 24.44
C LYS A 174 15.93 5.21 23.98
N LEU A 175 16.03 5.07 22.67
CA LEU A 175 16.99 4.24 21.97
C LEU A 175 17.94 5.12 21.18
N LEU A 176 19.22 4.81 21.26
CA LEU A 176 20.20 5.22 20.27
C LEU A 176 20.19 4.19 19.13
N VAL A 177 19.99 4.66 17.91
CA VAL A 177 19.93 3.83 16.72
C VAL A 177 20.98 4.27 15.73
N LEU A 178 21.75 3.30 15.24
CA LEU A 178 22.70 3.46 14.14
C LEU A 178 22.25 2.57 12.98
N LYS A 179 21.70 3.17 11.92
CA LYS A 179 21.20 2.43 10.75
C LYS A 179 22.26 2.40 9.65
N LEU A 180 22.63 1.19 9.23
CA LEU A 180 23.76 0.95 8.33
C LEU A 180 23.32 0.85 6.86
N ALA A 181 24.21 1.25 5.96
CA ALA A 181 24.05 1.06 4.52
C ALA A 181 24.16 -0.42 4.15
N LEU A 182 23.31 -0.88 3.21
CA LEU A 182 23.42 -2.23 2.63
C LEU A 182 24.34 -2.26 1.41
N SER A 183 24.41 -1.14 0.69
CA SER A 183 25.20 -0.95 -0.51
C SER A 183 25.48 0.53 -0.75
N LYS A 184 26.36 0.86 -1.70
CA LYS A 184 26.62 2.25 -2.09
C LYS A 184 25.34 2.99 -2.55
N ASN A 185 24.44 2.30 -3.24
CA ASN A 185 23.16 2.87 -3.68
C ASN A 185 22.21 3.21 -2.52
N SER A 186 22.43 2.63 -1.33
CA SER A 186 21.61 2.92 -0.14
C SER A 186 22.02 4.17 0.63
N ILE A 187 23.14 4.82 0.26
CA ILE A 187 23.68 5.99 0.97
C ILE A 187 22.75 7.21 0.86
N GLU A 188 22.27 7.50 -0.36
CA GLU A 188 21.34 8.61 -0.61
C GLU A 188 20.01 8.39 0.13
N SER A 189 19.49 7.16 0.08
CA SER A 189 18.28 6.73 0.79
C SER A 189 18.38 6.98 2.31
N LEU A 190 19.53 6.65 2.92
CA LEU A 190 19.78 6.87 4.34
C LEU A 190 19.85 8.36 4.69
N ASN A 191 20.52 9.18 3.89
CA ASN A 191 20.55 10.62 4.15
C ASN A 191 19.13 11.21 4.06
N ARG A 192 18.36 10.80 3.06
CA ARG A 192 16.95 11.22 2.89
C ARG A 192 16.07 10.84 4.08
N GLU A 193 16.30 9.66 4.68
CA GLU A 193 15.60 9.24 5.90
C GLU A 193 15.79 10.25 7.05
N ALA A 194 17.03 10.69 7.31
CA ALA A 194 17.31 11.69 8.34
C ALA A 194 16.68 13.05 8.02
N LEU A 195 16.68 13.45 6.74
CA LEU A 195 16.04 14.70 6.31
C LEU A 195 14.51 14.66 6.50
N TRP A 196 13.86 13.53 6.23
CA TRP A 196 12.44 13.36 6.51
C TRP A 196 12.11 13.45 8.00
N MET A 197 12.93 12.82 8.86
CA MET A 197 12.77 12.93 10.31
C MET A 197 12.87 14.39 10.78
N LYS A 198 13.86 15.15 10.26
CA LYS A 198 14.03 16.58 10.54
C LYS A 198 12.82 17.39 10.04
N TYR A 199 12.39 17.18 8.81
CA TYR A 199 11.27 17.90 8.19
C TYR A 199 9.98 17.71 8.98
N LEU A 200 9.63 16.46 9.30
CA LEU A 200 8.37 16.14 9.97
C LEU A 200 8.36 16.63 11.43
N SER A 201 9.52 16.66 12.10
CA SER A 201 9.63 17.18 13.47
C SER A 201 9.68 18.71 13.58
N SER A 202 10.18 19.41 12.55
CA SER A 202 10.46 20.86 12.64
C SER A 202 9.33 21.75 12.11
N ASN A 203 8.49 21.28 11.18
CA ASN A 203 7.58 22.15 10.43
C ASN A 203 6.24 22.46 11.12
N GLY A 204 6.18 22.40 12.45
CA GLY A 204 4.95 22.71 13.20
C GLY A 204 3.76 21.82 12.83
N ASN A 205 4.01 20.65 12.23
CA ASN A 205 2.98 19.69 11.87
C ASN A 205 2.33 19.15 13.15
N SER A 206 1.17 19.70 13.51
CA SER A 206 0.36 19.15 14.59
C SER A 206 -0.41 17.94 14.06
N PHE A 207 0.02 16.74 14.45
CA PHE A 207 -0.76 15.53 14.23
C PHE A 207 -1.79 15.39 15.35
N SER A 208 -3.05 15.10 15.00
CA SER A 208 -4.13 14.91 15.98
C SER A 208 -4.03 13.57 16.72
N VAL A 209 -3.14 12.69 16.27
CA VAL A 209 -2.80 11.43 16.92
C VAL A 209 -1.32 11.43 17.26
N GLU A 210 -0.95 10.58 18.21
CA GLU A 210 0.45 10.44 18.62
C GLU A 210 1.34 9.95 17.47
N PHE A 211 2.36 10.74 17.14
CA PHE A 211 3.40 10.39 16.17
C PHE A 211 4.78 10.77 16.73
N ARG A 212 5.47 9.77 17.30
CA ARG A 212 6.79 9.93 17.94
C ARG A 212 7.89 9.79 16.90
N ILE A 213 8.09 10.85 16.12
CA ILE A 213 9.11 10.93 15.07
C ILE A 213 10.52 10.83 15.68
N PRO A 214 11.42 9.96 15.16
CA PRO A 214 12.79 9.91 15.63
C PRO A 214 13.54 11.22 15.40
N SER A 215 14.50 11.53 16.28
CA SER A 215 15.34 12.73 16.19
C SER A 215 16.69 12.38 15.54
N PRO A 216 16.97 12.83 14.31
CA PRO A 216 18.23 12.52 13.64
C PRO A 216 19.37 13.31 14.26
N LEU A 217 20.55 12.71 14.36
CA LEU A 217 21.74 13.31 14.95
C LEU A 217 22.75 13.69 13.87
N LYS A 218 23.25 14.92 13.93
CA LYS A 218 24.37 15.36 13.09
C LYS A 218 25.70 15.05 13.77
N ILE A 219 26.60 14.41 13.05
CA ILE A 219 28.00 14.20 13.43
C ILE A 219 28.84 15.12 12.55
N ASN A 220 29.59 16.04 13.14
CA ASN A 220 30.39 17.05 12.42
C ASN A 220 29.58 17.79 11.33
N GLY A 221 28.32 18.15 11.62
CA GLY A 221 27.44 18.88 10.71
C GLY A 221 26.68 18.03 9.68
N SER A 222 26.97 16.73 9.57
CA SER A 222 26.35 15.80 8.61
C SER A 222 25.50 14.74 9.32
N TYR A 223 24.35 14.37 8.75
CA TYR A 223 23.58 13.20 9.21
C TYR A 223 24.23 11.88 8.82
N LEU A 224 24.90 11.86 7.66
CA LEU A 224 25.58 10.71 7.11
C LEU A 224 27.04 10.71 7.58
N PHE A 225 27.54 9.56 8.03
CA PHE A 225 28.94 9.39 8.41
C PHE A 225 29.43 7.96 8.16
N ARG A 226 30.76 7.77 8.21
CA ARG A 226 31.40 6.45 8.09
C ARG A 226 31.98 5.98 9.41
N LEU A 227 31.59 4.80 9.87
CA LEU A 227 32.10 4.19 11.09
C LEU A 227 33.49 3.55 10.87
N LYS A 228 34.52 3.99 11.58
CA LYS A 228 35.90 3.48 11.43
C LYS A 228 36.16 2.17 12.17
N ASP A 229 35.59 2.03 13.36
CA ASP A 229 35.76 0.86 14.21
C ASP A 229 34.42 0.14 14.32
N THR A 230 34.32 -1.00 13.64
CA THR A 230 33.09 -1.79 13.61
C THR A 230 33.20 -3.05 14.45
N HIS A 231 34.16 -3.11 15.39
CA HIS A 231 34.32 -4.26 16.27
C HIS A 231 33.02 -4.60 17.02
N ALA A 232 32.34 -3.59 17.58
CA ALA A 232 31.04 -3.77 18.23
C ALA A 232 29.95 -4.32 17.28
N ILE A 233 30.01 -3.97 15.99
CA ILE A 233 29.09 -4.49 14.96
C ILE A 233 29.47 -5.93 14.59
N ARG A 234 30.75 -6.22 14.38
CA ARG A 234 31.26 -7.57 14.07
C ARG A 234 30.94 -8.58 15.17
N GLN A 235 30.96 -8.16 16.43
CA GLN A 235 30.53 -9.01 17.55
C GLN A 235 29.07 -9.45 17.44
N GLN A 236 28.20 -8.59 16.89
CA GLN A 236 26.78 -8.87 16.73
C GLN A 236 26.45 -9.47 15.35
N ASN A 237 27.28 -9.23 14.34
CA ASN A 237 27.13 -9.74 12.99
C ASN A 237 28.51 -9.97 12.33
N ALA A 238 28.99 -11.21 12.40
CA ALA A 238 30.29 -11.60 11.84
C ALA A 238 30.37 -11.42 10.31
N ALA A 239 29.25 -11.44 9.61
CA ALA A 239 29.16 -11.27 8.15
C ALA A 239 29.17 -9.78 7.70
N PHE A 240 29.32 -8.84 8.63
CA PHE A 240 29.33 -7.41 8.29
C PHE A 240 30.55 -7.01 7.44
N ASN A 241 30.31 -6.49 6.24
CA ASN A 241 31.33 -5.96 5.34
C ASN A 241 31.69 -4.50 5.69
N HIS A 242 32.98 -4.24 5.93
CA HIS A 242 33.55 -2.94 6.30
C HIS A 242 33.42 -1.87 5.23
N GLU A 243 33.28 -2.27 3.98
CA GLU A 243 33.08 -1.35 2.85
C GLU A 243 31.73 -0.61 2.94
N ASN A 244 30.75 -1.17 3.66
CA ASN A 244 29.42 -0.61 3.89
C ASN A 244 29.28 0.08 5.27
N SER A 245 30.37 0.64 5.79
CA SER A 245 30.42 1.34 7.10
C SER A 245 29.68 2.68 7.16
N TYR A 246 28.91 3.05 6.12
CA TYR A 246 28.10 4.26 6.13
C TYR A 246 26.85 4.09 6.97
N ALA A 247 26.51 5.14 7.72
CA ALA A 247 25.38 5.11 8.63
C ALA A 247 24.76 6.49 8.84
N ILE A 248 23.52 6.48 9.30
CA ILE A 248 22.90 7.60 10.01
C ILE A 248 22.69 7.22 11.47
N CYS A 249 22.61 8.21 12.35
CA CYS A 249 22.29 8.01 13.75
C CYS A 249 21.07 8.83 14.15
N PHE A 250 20.19 8.25 14.95
CA PHE A 250 19.01 8.93 15.46
C PHE A 250 18.59 8.40 16.83
N ILE A 251 17.85 9.23 17.56
CA ILE A 251 17.23 8.88 18.84
C ILE A 251 15.76 8.56 18.59
N ALA A 252 15.30 7.42 19.08
CA ALA A 252 13.90 6.99 18.95
C ALA A 252 13.30 6.61 20.32
N HIS A 253 11.99 6.55 20.40
CA HIS A 253 11.29 6.02 21.57
C HIS A 253 11.57 4.50 21.74
N ASN A 254 11.53 3.95 22.97
CA ASN A 254 11.79 2.52 23.23
C ASN A 254 10.87 1.57 22.42
N ASP A 255 9.65 1.98 22.13
CA ASP A 255 8.68 1.23 21.32
C ASP A 255 8.88 1.34 19.81
N TYR A 256 9.93 2.03 19.32
CA TYR A 256 10.15 2.22 17.88
C TYR A 256 10.36 0.91 17.11
N PHE A 257 10.88 -0.14 17.77
CA PHE A 257 11.02 -1.48 17.17
C PHE A 257 9.93 -2.47 17.61
N THR A 258 8.84 -1.98 18.22
CA THR A 258 7.68 -2.81 18.59
C THR A 258 6.73 -2.93 17.40
N TYR A 259 6.53 -4.15 16.89
CA TYR A 259 5.60 -4.42 15.78
C TYR A 259 4.20 -4.77 16.32
N PRO A 260 3.13 -4.18 15.77
CA PRO A 260 1.78 -4.34 16.31
C PRO A 260 1.26 -5.78 16.21
N ASN A 261 1.77 -6.54 15.25
CA ASN A 261 1.40 -7.92 14.96
C ASN A 261 2.48 -8.93 15.39
N THR A 262 3.31 -8.64 16.40
CA THR A 262 4.42 -9.53 16.76
C THR A 262 3.97 -10.96 17.12
N HIS A 263 4.76 -11.96 16.71
CA HIS A 263 4.57 -13.37 17.06
C HIS A 263 5.10 -13.71 18.47
N LYS A 264 5.82 -12.78 19.09
CA LYS A 264 6.35 -12.96 20.45
C LYS A 264 5.25 -12.75 21.48
N LYS A 265 4.77 -13.82 22.10
CA LYS A 265 3.63 -13.82 23.03
C LYS A 265 3.76 -12.77 24.13
N GLU A 266 4.96 -12.59 24.69
CA GLU A 266 5.23 -11.64 25.76
C GLU A 266 5.19 -10.16 25.32
N ARG A 267 5.15 -9.90 24.00
CA ARG A 267 5.08 -8.57 23.40
C ARG A 267 3.80 -8.33 22.60
N GLN A 268 2.86 -9.28 22.60
CA GLN A 268 1.61 -9.14 21.88
C GLN A 268 0.75 -8.04 22.49
N LEU A 269 0.21 -7.18 21.64
CA LEU A 269 -0.70 -6.12 22.06
C LEU A 269 -2.08 -6.70 22.37
N GLY A 270 -2.70 -6.24 23.46
CA GLY A 270 -4.12 -6.47 23.69
C GLY A 270 -4.99 -5.75 22.65
N LYS A 271 -6.24 -6.19 22.50
CA LYS A 271 -7.19 -5.69 21.48
C LYS A 271 -7.29 -4.16 21.44
N GLU A 272 -7.50 -3.53 22.59
CA GLU A 272 -7.67 -2.07 22.67
C GLU A 272 -6.43 -1.30 22.18
N LYS A 273 -5.23 -1.72 22.60
CA LYS A 273 -3.99 -1.08 22.17
C LYS A 273 -3.71 -1.36 20.69
N PHE A 274 -3.97 -2.58 20.24
CA PHE A 274 -3.84 -2.92 18.82
C PHE A 274 -4.75 -2.03 17.96
N ARG A 275 -6.03 -1.88 18.34
CA ARG A 275 -6.98 -1.00 17.67
C ARG A 275 -6.49 0.44 17.60
N GLU A 276 -6.04 1.00 18.73
CA GLU A 276 -5.49 2.36 18.79
C GLU A 276 -4.32 2.53 17.82
N VAL A 277 -3.37 1.59 17.82
CA VAL A 277 -2.19 1.63 16.94
C VAL A 277 -2.59 1.57 15.47
N ILE A 278 -3.49 0.66 15.09
CA ILE A 278 -3.97 0.54 13.72
C ILE A 278 -4.69 1.81 13.25
N PHE A 279 -5.57 2.36 14.09
CA PHE A 279 -6.35 3.56 13.77
C PHE A 279 -5.48 4.82 13.66
N ASN A 280 -4.51 4.99 14.57
CA ASN A 280 -3.58 6.10 14.52
C ASN A 280 -2.72 6.03 13.25
N ASN A 281 -2.22 4.86 12.87
CA ASN A 281 -1.40 4.73 11.68
C ASN A 281 -2.19 4.84 10.37
N ALA A 282 -3.45 4.36 10.33
CA ALA A 282 -4.34 4.61 9.19
C ALA A 282 -4.58 6.11 9.00
N TRP A 283 -4.83 6.84 10.10
CA TRP A 283 -4.98 8.28 10.07
C TRP A 283 -3.69 8.99 9.63
N LEU A 284 -2.53 8.60 10.17
CA LEU A 284 -1.24 9.20 9.79
C LEU A 284 -0.92 9.00 8.32
N LEU A 285 -1.13 7.81 7.76
CA LEU A 285 -0.92 7.55 6.33
C LEU A 285 -1.83 8.42 5.47
N GLY A 286 -3.12 8.51 5.83
CA GLY A 286 -4.05 9.42 5.17
C GLY A 286 -3.60 10.88 5.26
N LYS A 287 -3.20 11.33 6.46
CA LYS A 287 -2.77 12.71 6.71
C LYS A 287 -1.50 13.08 5.94
N LEU A 288 -0.47 12.24 5.99
CA LEU A 288 0.77 12.45 5.23
C LEU A 288 0.46 12.50 3.72
N THR A 289 -0.39 11.58 3.23
CA THR A 289 -0.80 11.55 1.82
C THR A 289 -1.51 12.84 1.40
N SER A 290 -2.35 13.42 2.27
CA SER A 290 -3.00 14.73 2.02
C SER A 290 -2.03 15.90 1.91
N MET A 291 -0.84 15.75 2.48
CA MET A 291 0.25 16.73 2.46
C MET A 291 1.23 16.45 1.30
N GLY A 292 0.91 15.49 0.43
CA GLY A 292 1.79 15.06 -0.66
C GLY A 292 3.03 14.29 -0.18
N ILE A 293 2.96 13.66 1.00
CA ILE A 293 4.02 12.79 1.53
C ILE A 293 3.48 11.35 1.52
N VAL A 294 4.03 10.49 0.68
CA VAL A 294 3.52 9.13 0.48
C VAL A 294 4.52 8.11 1.01
N HIS A 295 4.03 7.08 1.69
CA HIS A 295 4.86 5.97 2.15
C HIS A 295 4.82 4.81 1.14
N SER A 296 5.87 4.65 0.35
CA SER A 296 5.86 3.71 -0.77
C SER A 296 5.91 2.22 -0.38
N ALA A 297 6.32 1.88 0.84
CA ALA A 297 6.42 0.49 1.31
C ALA A 297 6.01 0.27 2.78
N PRO A 298 4.73 0.49 3.17
CA PRO A 298 4.30 0.30 4.57
C PRO A 298 4.52 -1.13 5.05
N ILE A 299 4.36 -2.10 4.15
CA ILE A 299 4.93 -3.45 4.24
C ILE A 299 5.49 -3.83 2.85
N PRO A 300 6.48 -4.73 2.76
CA PRO A 300 7.06 -5.14 1.48
C PRO A 300 6.16 -6.18 0.78
N LEU A 301 5.38 -5.75 -0.21
CA LEU A 301 4.43 -6.58 -0.98
C LEU A 301 4.99 -7.01 -2.34
N PHE A 302 4.74 -8.28 -2.73
CA PHE A 302 5.23 -8.84 -4.00
C PHE A 302 4.19 -9.71 -4.70
N HIS A 303 4.27 -9.79 -6.04
CA HIS A 303 3.58 -10.80 -6.85
C HIS A 303 4.32 -12.15 -6.87
N ASN A 304 5.65 -12.09 -6.84
CA ASN A 304 6.52 -13.25 -6.83
C ASN A 304 7.89 -12.82 -6.26
N ARG A 305 8.35 -13.47 -5.17
CA ARG A 305 9.64 -13.16 -4.56
C ARG A 305 10.82 -13.89 -5.21
N VAL A 306 10.57 -15.05 -5.83
CA VAL A 306 11.58 -15.91 -6.45
C VAL A 306 12.06 -15.35 -7.80
N GLN A 307 11.21 -14.62 -8.52
CA GLN A 307 11.46 -14.16 -9.90
C GLN A 307 11.58 -12.63 -10.05
N ARG A 308 11.93 -11.92 -8.97
CA ARG A 308 11.96 -10.43 -8.94
C ARG A 308 12.77 -9.80 -10.07
N ASN A 309 13.92 -10.39 -10.42
CA ASN A 309 14.85 -9.83 -11.41
C ASN A 309 14.35 -9.91 -12.87
N ARG A 310 13.23 -10.59 -13.14
CA ARG A 310 12.72 -10.82 -14.51
C ARG A 310 11.58 -9.90 -14.92
N ARG A 311 11.05 -9.08 -14.01
CA ARG A 311 9.85 -8.27 -14.27
C ARG A 311 10.18 -6.78 -14.22
N GLU A 312 9.52 -6.01 -15.08
CA GLU A 312 9.63 -4.54 -15.09
C GLU A 312 9.23 -3.92 -13.74
N ASP A 313 8.27 -4.56 -13.04
CA ASP A 313 7.80 -4.19 -11.70
C ASP A 313 8.74 -4.64 -10.56
N GLN A 314 9.89 -5.27 -10.87
CA GLN A 314 10.81 -5.88 -9.89
C GLN A 314 10.14 -6.89 -8.94
N GLY A 315 8.98 -7.42 -9.33
CA GLY A 315 8.13 -8.31 -8.55
C GLY A 315 7.24 -7.62 -7.50
N PHE A 316 7.18 -6.28 -7.43
CA PHE A 316 6.31 -5.56 -6.48
C PHE A 316 4.83 -5.78 -6.79
N TYR A 317 4.00 -5.80 -5.74
CA TYR A 317 2.57 -6.03 -5.90
C TYR A 317 1.80 -4.79 -6.37
N GLU A 318 1.12 -4.89 -7.51
CA GLU A 318 0.19 -3.89 -8.02
C GLU A 318 -1.26 -4.34 -7.80
N TRP A 319 -1.87 -3.87 -6.71
CA TRP A 319 -3.22 -4.26 -6.33
C TRP A 319 -4.30 -4.00 -7.40
N PRO A 320 -4.25 -2.97 -8.28
CA PRO A 320 -5.28 -2.78 -9.32
C PRO A 320 -5.31 -3.91 -10.36
N ARG A 321 -4.26 -4.74 -10.44
CA ARG A 321 -4.26 -5.92 -11.31
C ARG A 321 -4.99 -7.12 -10.69
N GLY A 322 -5.19 -7.13 -9.37
CA GLY A 322 -5.87 -8.23 -8.67
C GLY A 322 -5.19 -9.59 -8.85
N GLY A 323 -3.86 -9.60 -9.08
CA GLY A 323 -3.09 -10.84 -9.19
C GLY A 323 -2.83 -11.50 -7.84
N ARG A 324 -2.29 -12.72 -7.86
CA ARG A 324 -1.80 -13.41 -6.66
C ARG A 324 -0.92 -12.50 -5.79
N LEU A 325 -1.20 -12.48 -4.48
CA LEU A 325 -0.35 -11.85 -3.48
C LEU A 325 0.55 -12.88 -2.82
N ASP A 326 1.86 -12.65 -2.89
CA ASP A 326 2.88 -13.61 -2.47
C ASP A 326 3.14 -13.60 -0.96
N ALA A 327 3.15 -14.78 -0.33
CA ALA A 327 3.57 -15.01 1.05
C ALA A 327 3.04 -13.92 2.00
N TRP A 328 1.72 -13.68 1.97
CA TRP A 328 1.13 -12.47 2.54
C TRP A 328 1.44 -12.34 4.04
N LEU A 329 1.43 -13.46 4.77
CA LEU A 329 1.72 -13.49 6.20
C LEU A 329 3.19 -13.14 6.49
N HIS A 330 4.11 -13.65 5.66
CA HIS A 330 5.53 -13.31 5.75
C HIS A 330 5.79 -11.84 5.42
N SER A 331 5.09 -11.28 4.43
CA SER A 331 5.16 -9.87 4.06
C SER A 331 4.80 -8.93 5.22
N CYS A 332 3.98 -9.40 6.17
CA CYS A 332 3.58 -8.63 7.34
C CYS A 332 4.58 -8.68 8.51
N ARG A 333 5.69 -9.41 8.43
CA ARG A 333 6.53 -9.68 9.62
C ARG A 333 7.13 -8.43 10.28
N TYR A 334 7.43 -7.41 9.47
CA TYR A 334 8.10 -6.19 9.91
C TYR A 334 7.43 -4.96 9.29
N PRO A 335 6.22 -4.57 9.74
CA PRO A 335 5.57 -3.40 9.20
C PRO A 335 6.32 -2.12 9.56
N ASN A 336 6.35 -1.18 8.61
CA ASN A 336 6.94 0.15 8.76
C ASN A 336 5.99 1.12 9.50
N PHE A 337 5.24 0.58 10.45
CA PHE A 337 4.37 1.33 11.36
C PHE A 337 4.17 0.55 12.67
N GLY A 338 3.85 1.26 13.75
CA GLY A 338 3.57 0.62 15.05
C GLY A 338 3.15 1.64 16.11
N PRO A 339 3.34 1.35 17.42
CA PRO A 339 2.84 2.21 18.49
C PRO A 339 3.33 3.66 18.46
N THR A 340 4.51 3.90 17.88
CA THR A 340 5.11 5.23 17.76
C THR A 340 4.68 5.99 16.51
N GLY A 341 3.87 5.39 15.64
CA GLY A 341 3.50 5.93 14.33
C GLY A 341 4.27 5.28 13.16
N ILE A 342 4.38 6.01 12.06
CA ILE A 342 5.06 5.61 10.82
C ILE A 342 6.58 5.52 11.02
N ARG A 343 7.22 4.60 10.31
CA ARG A 343 8.65 4.26 10.44
C ARG A 343 9.30 4.16 9.08
N ASP A 344 10.61 3.92 9.10
CA ASP A 344 11.41 3.64 7.90
C ASP A 344 11.29 4.75 6.85
N PHE A 345 11.65 5.96 7.27
CA PHE A 345 11.34 7.20 6.55
C PHE A 345 12.08 7.28 5.20
N GLU A 346 13.00 6.35 4.92
CA GLU A 346 13.63 6.19 3.61
C GLU A 346 12.64 5.88 2.47
N HIS A 347 11.49 5.29 2.83
CA HIS A 347 10.38 4.97 1.92
C HIS A 347 9.36 6.09 1.76
N LEU A 348 9.54 7.22 2.44
CA LEU A 348 8.74 8.42 2.19
C LEU A 348 9.21 9.09 0.90
N ILE A 349 8.23 9.44 0.06
CA ILE A 349 8.44 10.15 -1.19
C ILE A 349 7.63 11.45 -1.19
N THR A 350 8.19 12.46 -1.84
CA THR A 350 7.46 13.65 -2.25
C THR A 350 6.59 13.29 -3.44
N PHE A 351 5.28 13.54 -3.32
CA PHE A 351 4.34 13.26 -4.39
C PHE A 351 4.29 14.41 -5.41
N GLU A 352 4.62 14.10 -6.66
CA GLU A 352 4.63 15.04 -7.79
C GLU A 352 3.93 14.45 -9.04
N SER A 353 2.92 13.58 -8.83
CA SER A 353 2.28 12.79 -9.91
C SER A 353 0.78 13.04 -10.02
N THR A 354 0.08 12.22 -10.80
CA THR A 354 -1.37 12.33 -11.05
C THR A 354 -2.19 11.71 -9.93
N SER A 355 -3.43 12.17 -9.73
CA SER A 355 -4.37 11.58 -8.76
C SER A 355 -4.53 10.06 -8.92
N GLN A 356 -4.43 9.54 -10.15
CA GLN A 356 -4.44 8.10 -10.41
C GLN A 356 -3.28 7.38 -9.70
N LYS A 357 -2.07 7.95 -9.68
CA LYS A 357 -0.97 7.35 -8.91
C LYS A 357 -1.22 7.45 -7.41
N LEU A 358 -1.84 8.53 -6.95
CA LEU A 358 -2.24 8.67 -5.55
C LEU A 358 -3.24 7.58 -5.15
N TYR A 359 -4.25 7.31 -5.99
CA TYR A 359 -5.23 6.24 -5.83
C TYR A 359 -4.55 4.88 -5.60
N GLU A 360 -3.55 4.56 -6.41
CA GLU A 360 -2.75 3.33 -6.26
C GLU A 360 -1.98 3.29 -4.93
N TYR A 361 -1.39 4.40 -4.50
CA TYR A 361 -0.69 4.45 -3.21
C TYR A 361 -1.66 4.32 -2.03
N MET A 362 -2.84 4.95 -2.08
CA MET A 362 -3.86 4.81 -1.04
C MET A 362 -4.32 3.37 -0.88
N GLY A 363 -4.63 2.69 -1.99
CA GLY A 363 -5.00 1.28 -1.95
C GLY A 363 -3.88 0.41 -1.38
N SER A 364 -2.62 0.73 -1.69
CA SER A 364 -1.45 0.03 -1.14
C SER A 364 -1.31 0.25 0.38
N HIS A 365 -1.53 1.47 0.86
CA HIS A 365 -1.54 1.77 2.29
C HIS A 365 -2.63 0.97 3.02
N ILE A 366 -3.87 1.03 2.53
CA ILE A 366 -5.02 0.36 3.14
C ILE A 366 -4.81 -1.16 3.13
N LEU A 367 -4.39 -1.73 1.99
CA LEU A 367 -4.06 -3.15 1.87
C LEU A 367 -3.01 -3.58 2.91
N SER A 368 -1.94 -2.80 3.04
CA SER A 368 -0.85 -3.10 3.98
C SER A 368 -1.35 -3.18 5.42
N ILE A 369 -2.22 -2.25 5.83
CA ILE A 369 -2.80 -2.24 7.18
C ILE A 369 -3.72 -3.45 7.37
N LEU A 370 -4.59 -3.75 6.40
CA LEU A 370 -5.52 -4.88 6.46
C LEU A 370 -4.81 -6.23 6.57
N LEU A 371 -3.71 -6.42 5.83
CA LEU A 371 -2.89 -7.62 5.92
C LEU A 371 -2.22 -7.74 7.29
N VAL A 372 -1.71 -6.63 7.83
CA VAL A 372 -1.14 -6.60 9.20
C VAL A 372 -2.20 -6.93 10.25
N ILE A 373 -3.44 -6.45 10.10
CA ILE A 373 -4.54 -6.84 10.97
C ILE A 373 -4.77 -8.35 10.91
N GLY A 374 -4.88 -8.96 9.72
CA GLY A 374 -5.06 -10.40 9.64
C GLY A 374 -3.88 -11.19 10.21
N SER A 375 -2.65 -10.69 10.04
CA SER A 375 -1.46 -11.32 10.61
C SER A 375 -1.41 -11.23 12.15
N TYR A 376 -2.00 -10.20 12.77
CA TYR A 376 -2.11 -10.11 14.23
C TYR A 376 -2.87 -11.30 14.79
N PHE A 377 -4.02 -11.67 14.20
CA PHE A 377 -4.76 -12.86 14.60
C PHE A 377 -3.96 -14.15 14.38
N ARG A 378 -3.36 -14.30 13.19
CA ARG A 378 -2.52 -15.47 12.86
C ARG A 378 -1.35 -15.66 13.83
N ASN A 379 -0.74 -14.57 14.28
CA ASN A 379 0.45 -14.61 15.12
C ASN A 379 0.17 -14.98 16.58
N HIS A 380 -1.10 -15.09 17.02
CA HIS A 380 -1.43 -15.65 18.35
C HIS A 380 -0.95 -17.11 18.49
N GLU A 381 -0.96 -17.87 17.39
CA GLU A 381 -0.43 -19.23 17.30
C GLU A 381 0.52 -19.34 16.11
N ALA A 382 1.60 -18.53 16.09
CA ALA A 382 2.51 -18.41 14.96
C ALA A 382 3.15 -19.73 14.48
N GLU A 383 3.27 -20.73 15.37
CA GLU A 383 3.79 -22.07 15.03
C GLU A 383 2.80 -22.91 14.22
N ARG A 384 1.51 -22.52 14.17
CA ARG A 384 0.50 -23.19 13.33
C ARG A 384 0.50 -22.56 11.95
N PHE A 385 1.38 -23.10 11.12
CA PHE A 385 1.69 -22.57 9.79
C PHE A 385 1.98 -23.70 8.79
N GLY A 386 1.53 -23.54 7.57
CA GLY A 386 1.84 -24.41 6.44
C GLY A 386 0.89 -25.59 6.31
N LEU A 387 1.44 -26.79 6.20
CA LEU A 387 0.69 -28.04 6.08
C LEU A 387 0.78 -28.84 7.38
N ASP A 388 -0.30 -29.52 7.76
CA ASP A 388 -0.32 -30.44 8.90
C ASP A 388 0.38 -31.79 8.58
N GLU A 389 0.44 -32.68 9.57
CA GLU A 389 1.06 -34.02 9.42
C GLU A 389 0.41 -34.88 8.33
N GLN A 390 -0.83 -34.57 7.93
CA GLN A 390 -1.55 -35.24 6.85
C GLN A 390 -1.39 -34.51 5.51
N GLY A 391 -0.56 -33.46 5.44
CA GLY A 391 -0.33 -32.67 4.25
C GLY A 391 -1.46 -31.69 3.91
N LYS A 392 -2.40 -31.44 4.83
CA LYS A 392 -3.52 -30.50 4.60
C LYS A 392 -3.16 -29.09 5.06
N PRO A 393 -3.67 -28.04 4.40
CA PRO A 393 -3.57 -26.67 4.87
C PRO A 393 -3.99 -26.49 6.32
N VAL A 394 -3.14 -25.85 7.13
CA VAL A 394 -3.47 -25.50 8.50
C VAL A 394 -4.67 -24.54 8.54
N ASP A 395 -5.67 -24.87 9.37
CA ASP A 395 -6.82 -24.02 9.65
C ASP A 395 -6.67 -23.29 11.00
N ALA A 396 -6.55 -21.98 10.89
CA ALA A 396 -6.41 -21.02 11.98
C ALA A 396 -7.58 -20.02 12.04
N ARG A 397 -8.70 -20.28 11.34
CA ARG A 397 -9.87 -19.37 11.33
C ARG A 397 -10.41 -19.09 12.74
N ARG A 398 -10.29 -20.07 13.65
CA ARG A 398 -10.69 -19.93 15.06
C ARG A 398 -9.94 -18.82 15.83
N LEU A 399 -8.80 -18.36 15.32
CA LEU A 399 -8.05 -17.25 15.93
C LEU A 399 -8.71 -15.90 15.68
N PHE A 400 -9.56 -15.80 14.66
CA PHE A 400 -10.19 -14.55 14.29
C PHE A 400 -11.46 -14.32 15.10
N ASP A 401 -11.44 -13.26 15.91
CA ASP A 401 -12.66 -12.66 16.44
C ASP A 401 -13.29 -11.82 15.32
N LYS A 402 -14.34 -12.36 14.68
CA LYS A 402 -14.99 -11.72 13.52
C LYS A 402 -15.51 -10.31 13.84
N SER A 403 -16.06 -10.10 15.03
CA SER A 403 -16.62 -8.79 15.41
C SER A 403 -15.50 -7.75 15.53
N PHE A 404 -14.43 -8.10 16.23
CA PHE A 404 -13.29 -7.21 16.39
C PHE A 404 -12.54 -6.99 15.06
N PHE A 405 -12.42 -8.02 14.23
CA PHE A 405 -11.78 -7.90 12.92
C PHE A 405 -12.56 -6.95 11.99
N LYS A 406 -13.89 -7.08 11.97
CA LYS A 406 -14.79 -6.15 11.27
C LYS A 406 -14.63 -4.71 11.75
N GLU A 407 -14.61 -4.49 13.06
CA GLU A 407 -14.40 -3.16 13.66
C GLU A 407 -13.10 -2.53 13.16
N LEU A 408 -12.02 -3.32 13.09
CA LEU A 408 -10.73 -2.85 12.60
C LEU A 408 -10.77 -2.48 11.12
N ILE A 409 -11.37 -3.31 10.26
CA ILE A 409 -11.52 -3.04 8.82
C ILE A 409 -12.30 -1.73 8.60
N GLN A 410 -13.43 -1.58 9.29
CA GLN A 410 -14.27 -0.38 9.21
C GLN A 410 -13.53 0.86 9.70
N GLY A 411 -12.83 0.76 10.83
CA GLY A 411 -12.08 1.87 11.39
C GLY A 411 -10.90 2.30 10.52
N VAL A 412 -10.23 1.37 9.80
CA VAL A 412 -9.18 1.71 8.83
C VAL A 412 -9.73 2.65 7.75
N PHE A 413 -10.88 2.33 7.14
CA PHE A 413 -11.50 3.21 6.15
C PHE A 413 -11.77 4.60 6.73
N TYR A 414 -12.48 4.69 7.86
CA TYR A 414 -12.87 5.98 8.42
C TYR A 414 -11.68 6.82 8.87
N LYS A 415 -10.67 6.19 9.48
CA LYS A 415 -9.48 6.90 9.98
C LYS A 415 -8.59 7.35 8.83
N TYR A 416 -8.41 6.52 7.80
CA TYR A 416 -7.68 6.91 6.59
C TYR A 416 -8.39 8.06 5.86
N TYR A 417 -9.71 7.94 5.65
CA TYR A 417 -10.52 9.01 5.06
C TYR A 417 -10.40 10.30 5.88
N ASN A 418 -10.51 10.22 7.20
CA ASN A 418 -10.41 11.40 8.06
C ASN A 418 -9.04 12.07 7.98
N GLY A 419 -7.96 11.28 8.03
CA GLY A 419 -6.61 11.81 7.85
C GLY A 419 -6.42 12.48 6.50
N PHE A 420 -6.91 11.84 5.42
CA PHE A 420 -6.72 12.31 4.05
C PHE A 420 -7.58 13.52 3.69
N VAL A 421 -8.89 13.43 3.92
CA VAL A 421 -9.86 14.47 3.58
C VAL A 421 -9.83 15.61 4.58
N GLY A 422 -9.52 15.34 5.85
CA GLY A 422 -9.47 16.33 6.94
C GLY A 422 -10.75 16.43 7.76
N ARG A 423 -11.77 15.61 7.48
CA ARG A 423 -13.06 15.55 8.22
C ARG A 423 -13.59 14.13 8.30
N ASN A 424 -14.54 13.88 9.20
CA ASN A 424 -15.15 12.55 9.30
C ASN A 424 -15.99 12.24 8.05
N PHE A 425 -16.05 10.97 7.69
CA PHE A 425 -16.98 10.50 6.68
C PHE A 425 -18.40 10.50 7.26
N ASN A 426 -19.32 11.23 6.61
CA ASN A 426 -20.70 11.43 7.11
C ASN A 426 -21.77 10.73 6.25
N GLY A 427 -21.36 9.96 5.24
CA GLY A 427 -22.29 9.20 4.39
C GLY A 427 -22.49 7.77 4.88
N ASP A 428 -23.35 7.04 4.18
CA ASP A 428 -23.44 5.59 4.33
C ASP A 428 -22.18 4.95 3.75
N ALA A 429 -21.57 4.07 4.55
CA ALA A 429 -20.39 3.35 4.11
C ALA A 429 -20.77 2.42 2.96
N PRO A 430 -20.10 2.50 1.79
CA PRO A 430 -20.45 1.74 0.58
C PRO A 430 -19.98 0.27 0.64
N PHE A 431 -19.88 -0.30 1.84
CA PHE A 431 -19.20 -1.57 2.08
C PHE A 431 -20.08 -2.51 2.89
N ASP A 432 -20.14 -3.77 2.46
CA ASP A 432 -20.51 -4.86 3.35
C ASP A 432 -19.29 -5.29 4.16
N PHE A 433 -19.13 -4.70 5.34
CA PHE A 433 -18.02 -5.03 6.23
C PHE A 433 -18.15 -6.44 6.83
N ASP A 434 -19.37 -7.01 6.91
CA ASP A 434 -19.57 -8.36 7.42
C ASP A 434 -19.10 -9.40 6.41
N GLU A 435 -19.46 -9.21 5.13
CA GLU A 435 -19.01 -10.04 4.02
C GLU A 435 -17.49 -9.95 3.86
N LEU A 436 -16.93 -8.74 3.83
CA LEU A 436 -15.48 -8.55 3.69
C LEU A 436 -14.70 -9.22 4.84
N ALA A 437 -15.12 -9.01 6.09
CA ALA A 437 -14.49 -9.67 7.23
C ALA A 437 -14.58 -11.19 7.14
N GLN A 438 -15.75 -11.73 6.73
CA GLN A 438 -15.94 -13.17 6.55
C GLN A 438 -14.99 -13.74 5.50
N ARG A 439 -14.94 -13.15 4.30
CA ARG A 439 -14.10 -13.60 3.20
C ARG A 439 -12.61 -13.47 3.53
N MET A 440 -12.20 -12.39 4.19
CA MET A 440 -10.84 -12.24 4.71
C MET A 440 -10.48 -13.36 5.70
N ILE A 441 -11.35 -13.70 6.64
CA ILE A 441 -11.11 -14.83 7.57
C ILE A 441 -10.99 -16.15 6.81
N GLU A 442 -11.86 -16.38 5.82
CA GLU A 442 -11.86 -17.62 5.03
C GLU A 442 -10.57 -17.82 4.24
N GLU A 443 -10.03 -16.75 3.65
CA GLU A 443 -8.81 -16.82 2.82
C GLU A 443 -7.52 -16.66 3.63
N MET A 444 -7.49 -15.81 4.66
CA MET A 444 -6.29 -15.56 5.47
C MET A 444 -6.18 -16.51 6.66
N GLY A 445 -7.28 -17.13 7.08
CA GLY A 445 -7.31 -18.06 8.20
C GLY A 445 -6.91 -19.49 7.84
N VAL A 446 -6.74 -19.83 6.56
CA VAL A 446 -6.34 -21.16 6.11
C VAL A 446 -5.10 -21.04 5.22
N ASP A 447 -4.11 -21.89 5.43
CA ASP A 447 -2.85 -21.86 4.67
C ASP A 447 -2.99 -22.49 3.27
N ARG A 448 -3.87 -21.91 2.46
CA ARG A 448 -4.05 -22.30 1.05
C ARG A 448 -2.94 -21.73 0.19
N HIS A 449 -2.85 -22.29 -1.02
CA HIS A 449 -1.90 -21.86 -2.04
C HIS A 449 -0.48 -21.81 -1.45
N MET A 450 0.03 -22.97 -1.05
CA MET A 450 1.37 -23.05 -0.45
C MET A 450 2.48 -23.12 -1.49
N GLU A 451 2.13 -23.42 -2.74
CA GLU A 451 3.06 -23.80 -3.78
C GLU A 451 3.46 -22.64 -4.69
N GLU A 452 4.74 -22.67 -5.07
CA GLU A 452 5.34 -21.85 -6.12
C GLU A 452 6.24 -22.71 -7.00
N MET A 453 6.43 -22.32 -8.26
CA MET A 453 7.29 -23.05 -9.19
C MET A 453 8.66 -22.39 -9.30
N LEU A 454 9.71 -23.07 -8.80
CA LEU A 454 11.10 -22.73 -9.10
C LEU A 454 11.41 -23.22 -10.53
N ARG A 455 11.45 -22.30 -11.49
CA ARG A 455 11.58 -22.68 -12.91
C ARG A 455 12.98 -23.19 -13.22
N ALA A 456 13.09 -24.15 -14.14
CA ALA A 456 14.36 -24.70 -14.61
C ALA A 456 15.34 -23.58 -15.03
N ALA A 457 14.84 -22.53 -15.68
CA ALA A 457 15.66 -21.39 -16.08
C ALA A 457 16.20 -20.57 -14.91
N ASP A 458 15.47 -20.46 -13.79
CA ASP A 458 15.94 -19.75 -12.59
C ASP A 458 16.99 -20.61 -11.85
N GLN A 459 16.81 -21.93 -11.87
CA GLN A 459 17.76 -22.88 -11.27
C GLN A 459 19.15 -22.79 -11.92
N THR A 460 19.21 -22.52 -13.23
CA THR A 460 20.48 -22.39 -13.95
C THR A 460 21.29 -21.15 -13.55
N GLU A 461 20.63 -20.12 -13.01
CA GLU A 461 21.29 -18.91 -12.50
C GLU A 461 21.89 -19.11 -11.10
N MET A 462 21.51 -20.18 -10.40
CA MET A 462 22.01 -20.53 -9.07
C MET A 462 23.28 -21.39 -9.16
N THR A 463 24.23 -21.17 -8.25
CA THR A 463 25.28 -22.15 -7.98
C THR A 463 24.68 -23.44 -7.39
N ASP A 464 25.41 -24.55 -7.44
CA ASP A 464 24.92 -25.82 -6.88
C ASP A 464 24.72 -25.74 -5.36
N MET A 465 25.54 -24.95 -4.68
CA MET A 465 25.41 -24.66 -3.25
C MET A 465 24.14 -23.86 -2.99
N GLU A 466 23.93 -22.74 -3.70
CA GLU A 466 22.71 -21.93 -3.57
C GLU A 466 21.45 -22.73 -3.90
N PHE A 467 21.48 -23.59 -4.91
CA PHE A 467 20.35 -24.44 -5.27
C PHE A 467 20.01 -25.43 -4.15
N ARG A 468 21.03 -26.09 -3.55
CA ARG A 468 20.83 -27.04 -2.44
C ARG A 468 20.35 -26.33 -1.18
N GLU A 469 21.00 -25.24 -0.77
CA GLU A 469 20.60 -24.43 0.37
C GLU A 469 19.19 -23.88 0.20
N PHE A 470 18.87 -23.38 -1.00
CA PHE A 470 17.54 -22.88 -1.32
C PHE A 470 16.48 -23.96 -1.11
N LEU A 471 16.67 -25.18 -1.62
CA LEU A 471 15.67 -26.25 -1.46
C LEU A 471 15.55 -26.74 -0.01
N LEU A 472 16.67 -26.87 0.71
CA LEU A 472 16.69 -27.25 2.13
C LEU A 472 15.83 -26.31 2.98
N ASP A 473 16.03 -25.00 2.81
CA ASP A 473 15.28 -23.96 3.50
C ASP A 473 13.76 -24.01 3.24
N ARG A 474 13.31 -24.64 2.13
CA ARG A 474 11.89 -24.81 1.78
C ARG A 474 11.37 -26.22 2.09
N GLY A 475 12.07 -26.95 2.95
CA GLY A 475 11.60 -28.22 3.52
C GLY A 475 11.89 -29.45 2.67
N TYR A 476 12.75 -29.36 1.65
CA TYR A 476 13.26 -30.55 0.98
C TYR A 476 14.28 -31.26 1.87
N SER A 477 14.26 -32.59 1.87
CA SER A 477 15.31 -33.39 2.53
C SER A 477 16.51 -33.54 1.60
N GLU A 478 17.69 -33.74 2.19
CA GLU A 478 18.94 -33.99 1.44
C GLU A 478 18.78 -35.14 0.42
N GLU A 479 18.11 -36.22 0.83
CA GLU A 479 17.83 -37.37 -0.03
C GLU A 479 16.93 -37.00 -1.23
N LYS A 480 15.95 -36.09 -1.04
CA LYS A 480 15.12 -35.60 -2.14
C LYS A 480 15.93 -34.70 -3.08
N ILE A 481 16.80 -33.86 -2.54
CA ILE A 481 17.61 -32.92 -3.34
C ILE A 481 18.61 -33.68 -4.20
N GLU A 482 19.26 -34.73 -3.69
CA GLU A 482 20.20 -35.57 -4.45
C GLU A 482 19.56 -36.26 -5.67
N LYS A 483 18.24 -36.47 -5.64
CA LYS A 483 17.48 -37.05 -6.75
C LYS A 483 17.03 -36.01 -7.79
N LEU A 484 17.20 -34.71 -7.52
CA LEU A 484 16.84 -33.63 -8.43
C LEU A 484 18.06 -33.22 -9.25
N LYS A 485 17.86 -32.98 -10.56
CA LYS A 485 18.86 -32.35 -11.41
C LYS A 485 18.51 -30.89 -11.65
N LYS A 486 19.42 -30.00 -11.28
CA LYS A 486 19.30 -28.55 -11.49
C LYS A 486 19.10 -28.25 -12.97
N GLY A 487 18.09 -27.45 -13.31
CA GLY A 487 17.80 -27.00 -14.66
C GLY A 487 17.11 -28.02 -15.58
N GLU A 488 16.78 -29.23 -15.09
CA GLU A 488 16.10 -30.26 -15.90
C GLU A 488 14.60 -30.00 -16.05
N LYS A 489 13.95 -29.58 -14.95
CA LYS A 489 12.51 -29.31 -14.91
C LYS A 489 12.17 -28.33 -13.80
N ASP A 490 10.98 -27.77 -13.87
CA ASP A 490 10.46 -26.92 -12.80
C ASP A 490 10.21 -27.75 -11.52
N ILE A 491 10.47 -27.12 -10.36
CA ILE A 491 10.33 -27.76 -9.04
C ILE A 491 9.28 -26.99 -8.24
N SER A 492 8.26 -27.68 -7.73
CA SER A 492 7.27 -27.07 -6.82
C SER A 492 7.89 -26.90 -5.42
N ILE A 493 7.88 -25.68 -4.90
CA ILE A 493 8.43 -25.32 -3.59
C ILE A 493 7.31 -24.74 -2.71
N LEU A 494 7.44 -24.92 -1.40
CA LEU A 494 6.46 -24.41 -0.43
C LEU A 494 6.91 -23.03 0.07
N THR A 495 6.26 -21.96 -0.40
CA THR A 495 6.59 -20.56 -0.06
C THR A 495 5.39 -19.76 0.47
N GLY A 496 4.18 -20.32 0.41
CA GLY A 496 2.96 -19.68 0.87
C GLY A 496 2.85 -19.54 2.41
N PRO A 497 1.68 -19.17 2.93
CA PRO A 497 0.41 -19.06 2.21
C PRO A 497 0.38 -17.83 1.28
N HIS A 498 -0.08 -18.03 0.05
CA HIS A 498 -0.39 -16.96 -0.90
C HIS A 498 -1.89 -16.63 -0.85
N LEU A 499 -2.27 -15.43 -1.28
CA LEU A 499 -3.68 -15.14 -1.61
C LEU A 499 -3.84 -15.27 -3.13
N GLY A 500 -4.31 -16.44 -3.57
CA GLY A 500 -4.39 -16.86 -4.97
C GLY A 500 -3.39 -17.96 -5.33
N GLY A 501 -3.76 -18.81 -6.27
CA GLY A 501 -2.91 -19.87 -6.82
C GLY A 501 -1.84 -19.35 -7.79
N PHE A 502 -0.91 -20.21 -8.17
CA PHE A 502 0.13 -19.87 -9.16
C PHE A 502 -0.50 -19.49 -10.51
N ASN A 503 -0.14 -18.32 -11.04
CA ASN A 503 -0.75 -17.69 -12.23
C ASN A 503 -2.25 -17.37 -12.13
N ASP A 504 -2.84 -17.43 -10.93
CA ASP A 504 -4.23 -17.06 -10.71
C ASP A 504 -4.39 -15.60 -10.26
N ARG A 505 -5.65 -15.15 -10.26
CA ARG A 505 -6.08 -13.93 -9.56
C ARG A 505 -6.00 -14.15 -8.05
N ILE A 506 -6.04 -13.05 -7.30
CA ILE A 506 -6.17 -13.08 -5.84
C ILE A 506 -7.43 -13.89 -5.45
N SER A 507 -7.33 -14.75 -4.44
CA SER A 507 -8.47 -15.53 -3.93
C SER A 507 -9.49 -14.71 -3.13
N LEU A 508 -9.21 -13.42 -2.96
CA LEU A 508 -9.98 -12.47 -2.17
C LEU A 508 -10.33 -11.21 -2.99
N PRO A 509 -11.16 -11.32 -4.03
CA PRO A 509 -11.55 -10.18 -4.87
C PRO A 509 -12.33 -9.10 -4.11
N GLU A 510 -13.02 -9.46 -3.03
CA GLU A 510 -13.76 -8.54 -2.15
C GLU A 510 -12.82 -7.50 -1.52
N LEU A 511 -11.59 -7.90 -1.20
CA LEU A 511 -10.56 -6.99 -0.72
C LEU A 511 -10.16 -5.99 -1.80
N ILE A 512 -9.97 -6.42 -3.04
CA ILE A 512 -9.63 -5.49 -4.15
C ILE A 512 -10.77 -4.48 -4.35
N LYS A 513 -12.03 -4.94 -4.40
CA LYS A 513 -13.20 -4.08 -4.49
C LYS A 513 -13.23 -3.05 -3.35
N PHE A 514 -12.92 -3.47 -2.13
CA PHE A 514 -12.83 -2.59 -0.99
C PHE A 514 -11.75 -1.52 -1.17
N LEU A 515 -10.55 -1.88 -1.64
CA LEU A 515 -9.46 -0.94 -1.89
C LEU A 515 -9.82 0.08 -2.99
N GLU A 516 -10.41 -0.39 -4.08
CA GLU A 516 -10.89 0.45 -5.18
C GLU A 516 -11.88 1.50 -4.67
N THR A 517 -12.90 1.03 -3.95
CA THR A 517 -13.97 1.89 -3.42
C THR A 517 -13.44 2.85 -2.36
N ALA A 518 -12.67 2.37 -1.38
CA ALA A 518 -12.13 3.21 -0.31
C ALA A 518 -11.23 4.32 -0.84
N SER A 519 -10.34 3.99 -1.77
CA SER A 519 -9.41 4.96 -2.38
C SER A 519 -10.16 5.98 -3.23
N ALA A 520 -11.14 5.53 -4.04
CA ALA A 520 -11.99 6.42 -4.84
C ALA A 520 -12.80 7.39 -3.97
N TYR A 521 -13.39 6.91 -2.87
CA TYR A 521 -14.13 7.76 -1.93
C TYR A 521 -13.22 8.78 -1.22
N CYS A 522 -11.98 8.42 -0.87
CA CYS A 522 -11.02 9.36 -0.29
C CYS A 522 -10.69 10.49 -1.27
N ILE A 523 -10.35 10.16 -2.52
CA ILE A 523 -10.04 11.16 -3.56
C ILE A 523 -11.25 12.03 -3.87
N ALA A 524 -12.40 11.42 -4.11
CA ALA A 524 -13.63 12.15 -4.37
C ALA A 524 -14.05 13.05 -3.20
N GLY A 525 -13.84 12.59 -1.96
CA GLY A 525 -14.09 13.38 -0.76
C GLY A 525 -13.18 14.60 -0.66
N LYS A 526 -11.87 14.43 -0.89
CA LYS A 526 -10.91 15.52 -0.89
C LYS A 526 -11.16 16.52 -2.00
N TYR A 527 -11.41 16.02 -3.21
CA TYR A 527 -11.75 16.82 -4.37
C TYR A 527 -12.97 17.71 -4.11
N TRP A 528 -14.00 17.14 -3.49
CA TRP A 528 -15.21 17.87 -3.14
C TRP A 528 -14.92 19.04 -2.19
N GLU A 529 -14.06 18.84 -1.18
CA GLU A 529 -13.66 19.90 -0.25
C GLU A 529 -12.81 21.00 -0.90
N GLU A 530 -11.94 20.63 -1.85
CA GLU A 530 -11.12 21.60 -2.58
C GLU A 530 -11.96 22.43 -3.55
N LYS A 531 -12.96 21.81 -4.18
CA LYS A 531 -13.78 22.46 -5.22
C LYS A 531 -14.95 23.27 -4.65
N PHE A 532 -15.63 22.74 -3.63
CA PHE A 532 -16.80 23.36 -3.02
C PHE A 532 -16.54 23.57 -1.52
N PRO A 533 -15.59 24.46 -1.16
CA PRO A 533 -15.32 24.75 0.24
C PRO A 533 -16.60 25.28 0.90
N MET A 534 -16.99 24.66 2.02
CA MET A 534 -18.04 25.24 2.84
C MET A 534 -17.49 26.54 3.45
N ASN A 535 -18.11 27.67 3.11
CA ASN A 535 -17.80 28.97 3.71
C ASN A 535 -18.08 28.99 5.21
#